data_AF-A0A7S0A0C0-F1
#
_entry.id   AF-A0A7S0A0C0-F1
#
_cell.length_a   1.000
_cell.length_b   1.000
_cell.length_c   1.000
_cell.angle_alpha   90.00
_cell.angle_beta   90.00
_cell.angle_gamma   90.00
#
_symmetry.space_group_name_H-M   'P 1'
#
loop_
_entity.id
_entity.type
_entity.pdbx_description
1 polymer ?
#
loop_
_entity_poly.entity_id
_entity_poly.type
_entity_poly.pdbx_seq_one_letter_code
_entity_poly.pdbx_strand_id
1 'polypeptide(L)'
;TLYNEGVNIPNSTVVGGALVNYTENYEFANTGLRSELVELRVAPDADLEKAIEVLEEACRLTDQHISKLIADETPAKFANGTHSLQEFYRIKYGRDLLEDQKANPCSVFIGGQDRGLSLSLCLNYVQPIRNVVKPQAFRTAVRCLREAGISLYEPMQGPPS
;
A
#
# COMPACT_ATOMS: atom_id res chain seq x y z
N THR A 1 11.65 -7.79 9.28
CA THR A 1 12.19 -8.35 10.53
C THR A 1 11.91 -7.38 11.66
N LEU A 2 11.30 -7.88 12.75
CA LEU A 2 10.83 -7.09 13.89
C LEU A 2 11.88 -6.95 15.01
N TYR A 3 13.14 -7.35 14.79
CA TYR A 3 14.06 -7.66 15.89
C TYR A 3 15.50 -7.14 15.78
N ASN A 4 15.86 -6.24 14.85
CA ASN A 4 17.23 -5.66 14.78
C ASN A 4 18.39 -6.69 14.91
N GLU A 5 18.16 -7.93 14.51
CA GLU A 5 19.18 -8.98 14.56
C GLU A 5 20.10 -8.82 13.36
N GLY A 6 21.41 -8.77 13.62
CA GLY A 6 22.41 -8.81 12.57
C GLY A 6 22.46 -10.21 11.97
N VAL A 7 22.20 -10.34 10.67
CA VAL A 7 22.32 -11.60 9.94
C VAL A 7 23.63 -11.57 9.14
N ASN A 8 24.50 -12.55 9.37
CA ASN A 8 25.71 -12.75 8.56
C ASN A 8 25.42 -13.79 7.48
N ILE A 9 25.41 -13.37 6.21
CA ILE A 9 25.11 -14.23 5.06
C ILE A 9 26.40 -14.40 4.25
N PRO A 10 26.85 -15.64 3.96
CA PRO A 10 28.01 -15.88 3.11
C PRO A 10 27.82 -15.32 1.71
N ASN A 11 28.86 -14.66 1.17
CA ASN A 11 28.81 -14.08 -0.18
C ASN A 11 28.49 -15.11 -1.28
N SER A 12 28.90 -16.37 -1.12
CA SER A 12 28.56 -17.45 -2.06
C SER A 12 27.05 -17.71 -2.15
N THR A 13 26.34 -17.59 -1.02
CA THR A 13 24.87 -17.71 -0.95
C THR A 13 24.18 -16.51 -1.59
N VAL A 14 24.75 -15.32 -1.42
CA VAL A 14 24.27 -14.07 -2.04
C VAL A 14 24.42 -14.14 -3.57
N VAL A 15 25.57 -14.59 -4.07
CA VAL A 15 25.87 -14.66 -5.51
C VAL A 15 25.14 -15.81 -6.22
N GLY A 16 24.91 -16.93 -5.53
CA GLY A 16 24.23 -18.10 -6.09
C GLY A 16 22.69 -18.08 -6.01
N GLY A 17 22.11 -17.10 -5.31
CA GLY A 17 20.67 -16.98 -5.07
C GLY A 17 20.01 -15.86 -5.88
N ALA A 18 18.68 -15.89 -5.96
CA ALA A 18 17.90 -14.75 -6.45
C ALA A 18 17.82 -13.69 -5.34
N LEU A 19 18.50 -12.56 -5.53
CA LEU A 19 18.41 -11.41 -4.63
C LEU A 19 17.26 -10.51 -5.07
N VAL A 20 16.25 -10.39 -4.22
CA VAL A 20 15.16 -9.41 -4.42
C VAL A 20 15.52 -8.13 -3.69
N ASN A 21 15.94 -7.12 -4.44
CA ASN A 21 16.24 -5.80 -3.89
C ASN A 21 14.96 -4.97 -3.76
N TYR A 22 14.31 -5.03 -2.59
CA TYR A 22 13.14 -4.18 -2.29
C TYR A 22 13.49 -2.69 -2.12
N THR A 23 14.76 -2.31 -2.24
CA THR A 23 15.24 -0.93 -2.22
C THR A 23 15.42 -0.34 -3.62
N GLU A 24 15.53 -1.18 -4.66
CA GLU A 24 15.84 -0.77 -6.04
C GLU A 24 15.01 -1.57 -7.06
N ASN A 25 13.71 -1.24 -7.18
CA ASN A 25 12.97 -1.56 -8.40
C ASN A 25 13.31 -0.46 -9.42
N TYR A 26 13.97 -0.78 -10.52
CA TYR A 26 14.65 0.17 -11.42
C TYR A 26 13.75 1.31 -11.97
N GLU A 27 12.43 1.14 -12.01
CA GLU A 27 11.47 2.18 -12.42
C GLU A 27 10.81 2.93 -11.24
N PHE A 28 10.73 2.33 -10.04
CA PHE A 28 10.14 2.92 -8.83
C PHE A 28 11.17 3.56 -7.90
N ALA A 29 12.46 3.28 -8.11
CA ALA A 29 13.57 3.75 -7.27
C ALA A 29 13.72 5.28 -7.26
N ASN A 30 13.27 5.97 -8.32
CA ASN A 30 13.43 7.42 -8.45
C ASN A 30 12.42 8.24 -7.63
N THR A 31 11.24 7.68 -7.32
CA THR A 31 10.26 8.35 -6.44
C THR A 31 10.39 7.79 -5.01
N GLY A 32 10.66 6.50 -4.83
CA GLY A 32 10.65 5.90 -3.50
C GLY A 32 9.24 5.73 -2.92
N LEU A 33 8.21 5.96 -3.74
CA LEU A 33 6.86 5.43 -3.52
C LEU A 33 6.88 3.92 -3.69
N ARG A 34 6.08 3.23 -2.86
CA ARG A 34 5.90 1.79 -2.91
C ARG A 34 4.44 1.47 -3.16
N SER A 35 4.21 0.55 -4.08
CA SER A 35 2.90 -0.03 -4.32
C SER A 35 2.67 -1.21 -3.39
N GLU A 36 1.56 -1.21 -2.66
CA GLU A 36 1.16 -2.32 -1.79
C GLU A 36 -0.33 -2.63 -2.00
N LEU A 37 -0.66 -3.92 -2.13
CA LEU A 37 -2.04 -4.37 -2.28
C LEU A 37 -2.70 -4.57 -0.91
N VAL A 38 -3.91 -4.03 -0.78
CA VAL A 38 -4.87 -4.40 0.27
C VAL A 38 -5.92 -5.28 -0.36
N GLU A 39 -5.74 -6.58 -0.20
CA GLU A 39 -6.64 -7.60 -0.74
C GLU A 39 -8.00 -7.56 -0.04
N LEU A 40 -9.05 -7.47 -0.85
CA LEU A 40 -10.44 -7.61 -0.43
C LEU A 40 -11.07 -8.70 -1.31
N ARG A 41 -11.96 -9.47 -0.72
CA ARG A 41 -12.75 -10.45 -1.46
C ARG A 41 -14.19 -10.05 -1.31
N VAL A 42 -14.90 -9.96 -2.43
CA VAL A 42 -16.35 -9.74 -2.46
C VAL A 42 -17.03 -11.02 -2.92
N ALA A 43 -18.30 -11.17 -2.54
CA ALA A 43 -19.07 -12.36 -2.86
C ALA A 43 -19.18 -12.55 -4.40
N PRO A 44 -19.22 -13.80 -4.91
CA PRO A 44 -19.31 -14.06 -6.36
C PRO A 44 -20.56 -13.47 -7.03
N ASP A 45 -21.63 -13.27 -6.27
CA ASP A 45 -22.91 -12.73 -6.69
C ASP A 45 -23.02 -11.21 -6.49
N ALA A 46 -21.97 -10.57 -5.96
CA ALA A 46 -21.93 -9.12 -5.82
C ALA A 46 -21.83 -8.45 -7.21
N ASP A 47 -22.45 -7.27 -7.33
CA ASP A 47 -22.30 -6.41 -8.49
C ASP A 47 -20.85 -5.90 -8.55
N LEU A 48 -20.09 -6.45 -9.50
CA LEU A 48 -18.67 -6.18 -9.67
C LEU A 48 -18.40 -4.71 -10.04
N GLU A 49 -19.19 -4.14 -10.95
CA GLU A 49 -19.01 -2.76 -11.40
C GLU A 49 -19.27 -1.80 -10.24
N LYS A 50 -20.36 -2.04 -9.49
CA LYS A 50 -20.65 -1.28 -8.27
C LYS A 50 -19.56 -1.43 -7.22
N ALA A 51 -18.98 -2.62 -7.07
CA ALA A 51 -17.86 -2.84 -6.15
C ALA A 51 -16.61 -2.05 -6.56
N ILE A 52 -16.30 -2.00 -7.86
CA ILE A 52 -15.18 -1.23 -8.39
C ILE A 52 -15.40 0.27 -8.13
N GLU A 53 -16.55 0.83 -8.49
CA GLU A 53 -16.88 2.25 -8.27
C GLU A 53 -16.73 2.66 -6.79
N VAL A 54 -17.21 1.80 -5.88
CA VAL A 54 -17.13 2.03 -4.43
C VAL A 54 -15.69 1.96 -3.93
N LEU A 55 -14.87 1.07 -4.51
CA LEU A 55 -13.46 0.97 -4.18
C LEU A 55 -12.63 2.12 -4.77
N GLU A 56 -13.00 2.66 -5.93
CA GLU A 56 -12.40 3.87 -6.49
C GLU A 56 -12.65 5.09 -5.58
N GLU A 57 -13.85 5.20 -5.01
CA GLU A 57 -14.14 6.21 -3.98
C GLU A 57 -13.28 5.99 -2.72
N ALA A 58 -13.08 4.74 -2.30
CA ALA A 58 -12.18 4.42 -1.19
C ALA A 58 -10.71 4.78 -1.50
N CYS A 59 -10.26 4.59 -2.75
CA CYS A 59 -8.94 5.04 -3.22
C CYS A 59 -8.82 6.57 -3.11
N ARG A 60 -9.82 7.32 -3.60
CA ARG A 60 -9.85 8.79 -3.51
C ARG A 60 -9.80 9.29 -2.06
N LEU A 61 -10.57 8.70 -1.16
CA LEU A 61 -10.54 9.03 0.28
C LEU A 61 -9.18 8.70 0.92
N THR A 62 -8.54 7.62 0.45
CA THR A 62 -7.21 7.23 0.92
C THR A 62 -6.13 8.20 0.42
N ASP A 63 -6.17 8.63 -0.84
CA ASP A 63 -5.26 9.64 -1.38
C ASP A 63 -5.43 11.00 -0.68
N GLN A 64 -6.65 11.37 -0.31
CA GLN A 64 -6.89 12.56 0.53
C GLN A 64 -6.24 12.43 1.91
N HIS A 65 -6.30 11.25 2.52
CA HIS A 65 -5.64 11.00 3.80
C HIS A 65 -4.11 11.06 3.67
N ILE A 66 -3.55 10.44 2.63
CA ILE A 66 -2.11 10.52 2.34
C ILE A 66 -1.69 11.97 2.11
N SER A 67 -2.45 12.74 1.32
CA SER A 67 -2.18 14.16 1.07
C SER A 67 -2.16 14.99 2.36
N LYS A 68 -3.04 14.68 3.33
CA LYS A 68 -3.03 15.32 4.66
C LYS A 68 -1.78 14.96 5.46
N LEU A 69 -1.33 13.71 5.40
CA LEU A 69 -0.09 13.29 6.07
C LEU A 69 1.15 13.92 5.44
N ILE A 70 1.14 14.13 4.12
CA ILE A 70 2.23 14.81 3.39
C ILE A 70 2.28 16.29 3.77
N ALA A 71 1.11 16.93 3.88
CA ALA A 71 0.99 18.35 4.27
C ALA A 71 1.20 18.60 5.78
N ASP A 72 1.34 17.56 6.60
CA ASP A 72 1.62 17.71 8.02
C ASP A 72 3.08 18.13 8.24
N GLU A 73 3.27 19.34 8.74
CA GLU A 73 4.57 19.93 9.04
C GLU A 73 5.12 19.47 10.41
N THR A 74 4.37 18.64 11.16
CA THR A 74 4.80 18.11 12.46
C THR A 74 6.09 17.29 12.31
N PRO A 75 7.18 17.66 13.00
CA PRO A 75 8.45 16.94 12.86
C PRO A 75 8.39 15.54 13.46
N ALA A 76 8.91 14.55 12.73
CA ALA A 76 9.07 13.17 13.16
C ALA A 76 10.53 12.71 13.00
N LYS A 77 10.91 11.68 13.76
CA LYS A 77 12.27 11.12 13.70
C LYS A 77 12.41 10.17 12.51
N PHE A 78 13.31 10.50 11.59
CA PHE A 78 13.70 9.68 10.45
C PHE A 78 15.18 9.27 10.54
N ALA A 79 15.63 8.40 9.61
CA ALA A 79 17.00 7.89 9.61
C ALA A 79 18.08 8.98 9.39
N ASN A 80 17.72 10.09 8.75
CA ASN A 80 18.62 11.22 8.44
C ASN A 80 18.36 12.46 9.33
N GLY A 81 17.61 12.32 10.43
CA GLY A 81 17.32 13.41 11.36
C GLY A 81 15.83 13.59 11.64
N THR A 82 15.49 14.72 12.26
CA THR A 82 14.10 15.08 12.59
C THR A 82 13.60 16.09 11.57
N HIS A 83 12.56 15.73 10.83
CA HIS A 83 12.03 16.49 9.69
C HIS A 83 10.50 16.33 9.64
N SER A 84 9.79 17.13 8.85
CA SER A 84 8.47 16.71 8.35
C SER A 84 8.60 15.56 7.33
N LEU A 85 7.50 14.89 6.99
CA LEU A 85 7.52 13.83 5.98
C LEU A 85 7.97 14.35 4.60
N GLN A 86 7.45 15.52 4.21
CA GLN A 86 7.81 16.19 2.97
C GLN A 86 9.31 16.54 2.92
N GLU A 87 9.85 17.11 4.00
CA GLU A 87 11.27 17.47 4.05
C GLU A 87 12.18 16.25 4.03
N PHE A 88 11.82 15.20 4.78
CA PHE A 88 12.53 13.92 4.73
C PHE A 88 12.63 13.40 3.29
N TYR A 89 11.52 13.42 2.55
CA TYR A 89 11.46 12.97 1.17
C TYR A 89 12.29 13.85 0.24
N ARG A 90 12.17 15.18 0.37
CA ARG A 90 12.94 16.15 -0.40
C ARG A 90 14.44 15.98 -0.20
N ILE A 91 14.91 15.78 1.04
CA ILE A 91 16.33 15.55 1.34
C ILE A 91 16.81 14.23 0.73
N LYS A 92 15.99 13.17 0.80
CA LYS A 92 16.40 11.84 0.36
C LYS A 92 16.37 11.65 -1.16
N TYR A 93 15.36 12.21 -1.83
CA TYR A 93 15.10 11.96 -3.25
C TYR A 93 15.19 13.21 -4.13
N GLY A 94 15.31 14.41 -3.55
CA GLY A 94 15.41 15.66 -4.31
C GLY A 94 14.12 16.06 -5.04
N ARG A 95 12.97 15.50 -4.64
CA ARG A 95 11.67 15.62 -5.30
C ARG A 95 10.59 16.14 -4.36
N ASP A 96 9.46 16.52 -4.94
CA ASP A 96 8.26 16.87 -4.20
C ASP A 96 7.36 15.62 -4.01
N LEU A 97 7.10 15.25 -2.75
CA LEU A 97 6.32 14.05 -2.44
C LEU A 97 4.85 14.19 -2.86
N LEU A 98 4.28 15.40 -2.80
CA LEU A 98 2.89 15.62 -3.18
C LEU A 98 2.72 15.50 -4.71
N GLU A 99 3.66 16.01 -5.50
CA GLU A 99 3.67 15.83 -6.95
C GLU A 99 3.82 14.35 -7.33
N ASP A 100 4.76 13.64 -6.70
CA ASP A 100 4.95 12.21 -6.96
C ASP A 100 3.72 11.38 -6.56
N GLN A 101 3.05 11.72 -5.45
CA GLN A 101 1.79 11.07 -5.03
C GLN A 101 0.67 11.34 -6.04
N LYS A 102 0.53 12.58 -6.54
CA LYS A 102 -0.48 12.92 -7.56
C LYS A 102 -0.24 12.19 -8.87
N ALA A 103 1.01 11.95 -9.24
CA ALA A 103 1.37 11.17 -10.42
C ALA A 103 1.11 9.66 -10.25
N ASN A 104 1.01 9.18 -9.01
CA ASN A 104 0.82 7.78 -8.68
C ASN A 104 -0.33 7.60 -7.68
N PRO A 105 -1.58 7.93 -8.04
CA PRO A 105 -2.72 7.80 -7.13
C PRO A 105 -2.98 6.35 -6.74
N CYS A 106 -3.75 6.14 -5.66
CA CYS A 106 -4.28 4.83 -5.34
C CYS A 106 -5.22 4.36 -6.45
N SER A 107 -5.25 3.06 -6.71
CA SER A 107 -6.09 2.47 -7.77
C SER A 107 -6.71 1.15 -7.32
N VAL A 108 -7.69 0.67 -8.08
CA VAL A 108 -8.29 -0.65 -7.86
C VAL A 108 -7.59 -1.65 -8.78
N PHE A 109 -7.10 -2.75 -8.20
CA PHE A 109 -6.58 -3.89 -8.92
C PHE A 109 -7.61 -5.01 -8.95
N ILE A 110 -7.90 -5.54 -10.13
CA ILE A 110 -8.85 -6.62 -10.36
C ILE A 110 -8.07 -7.90 -10.59
N GLY A 111 -8.04 -8.78 -9.59
CA GLY A 111 -7.22 -9.99 -9.57
C GLY A 111 -7.86 -11.22 -10.22
N GLY A 112 -9.11 -11.12 -10.69
CA GLY A 112 -9.89 -12.24 -11.22
C GLY A 112 -10.73 -12.96 -10.15
N GLN A 113 -11.01 -14.24 -10.36
CA GLN A 113 -11.88 -15.05 -9.49
C GLN A 113 -11.11 -16.16 -8.77
N ASP A 114 -11.09 -16.15 -7.44
CA ASP A 114 -10.60 -17.23 -6.58
C ASP A 114 -11.51 -17.41 -5.37
N ARG A 115 -12.47 -18.35 -5.47
CA ARG A 115 -13.54 -18.62 -4.47
C ARG A 115 -14.47 -17.42 -4.19
N GLY A 116 -14.22 -16.28 -4.82
CA GLY A 116 -14.90 -14.99 -4.77
C GLY A 116 -14.29 -14.06 -5.82
N LEU A 117 -14.82 -12.85 -5.97
CA LEU A 117 -14.20 -11.84 -6.85
C LEU A 117 -13.08 -11.15 -6.07
N SER A 118 -11.85 -11.24 -6.60
CA SER A 118 -10.65 -10.66 -5.99
C SER A 118 -10.48 -9.22 -6.42
N LEU A 119 -10.69 -8.30 -5.48
CA LEU A 119 -10.53 -6.86 -5.67
C LEU A 119 -9.52 -6.35 -4.67
N SER A 120 -8.51 -5.62 -5.09
CA SER A 120 -7.51 -5.07 -4.19
C SER A 120 -7.42 -3.57 -4.34
N LEU A 121 -7.27 -2.84 -3.23
CA LEU A 121 -6.78 -1.46 -3.33
C LEU A 121 -5.28 -1.52 -3.53
N CYS A 122 -4.80 -1.00 -4.64
CA CYS A 122 -3.40 -0.72 -4.88
C CYS A 122 -3.09 0.65 -4.28
N LEU A 123 -2.34 0.63 -3.18
CA LEU A 123 -1.92 1.82 -2.46
C LEU A 123 -0.53 2.23 -2.92
N ASN A 124 -0.33 3.52 -3.14
CA ASN A 124 0.99 4.09 -3.40
C ASN A 124 1.34 5.04 -2.26
N TYR A 125 2.45 4.76 -1.55
CA TYR A 125 2.93 5.62 -0.45
C TYR A 125 4.41 5.43 -0.16
N VAL A 126 4.99 6.35 0.61
CA VAL A 126 6.34 6.19 1.18
C VAL A 126 6.33 5.29 2.41
N GLN A 127 7.39 4.50 2.58
CA GLN A 127 7.50 3.52 3.67
C GLN A 127 7.21 4.07 5.09
N PRO A 128 7.61 5.30 5.48
CA PRO A 128 7.39 5.78 6.86
C PRO A 128 5.93 5.87 7.29
N ILE A 129 5.00 6.11 6.35
CA ILE A 129 3.56 6.24 6.66
C ILE A 129 2.79 4.92 6.48
N ARG A 130 3.47 3.83 6.11
CA ARG A 130 2.85 2.53 5.85
C ARG A 130 1.91 2.06 6.96
N ASN A 131 2.36 2.16 8.22
CA ASN A 131 1.61 1.66 9.38
C ASN A 131 0.38 2.50 9.71
N VAL A 132 0.26 3.70 9.14
CA VAL A 132 -0.91 4.58 9.27
C VAL A 132 -1.84 4.38 8.07
N VAL A 133 -1.27 4.45 6.86
CA VAL A 133 -2.03 4.41 5.60
C VAL A 133 -2.66 3.04 5.38
N LYS A 134 -1.92 1.93 5.51
CA LYS A 134 -2.43 0.60 5.18
C LYS A 134 -3.66 0.20 6.02
N PRO A 135 -3.65 0.31 7.37
CA PRO A 135 -4.82 -0.01 8.17
C PRO A 135 -6.00 0.94 7.90
N GLN A 136 -5.72 2.22 7.67
CA GLN A 136 -6.75 3.22 7.38
C GLN A 136 -7.43 2.93 6.03
N ALA A 137 -6.65 2.62 5.00
CA ALA A 137 -7.15 2.26 3.68
C ALA A 137 -8.06 1.03 3.73
N PHE A 138 -7.64 -0.02 4.46
CA PHE A 138 -8.48 -1.20 4.69
C PHE A 138 -9.80 -0.84 5.35
N ARG A 139 -9.78 -0.05 6.43
CA ARG A 139 -11.00 0.39 7.14
C ARG A 139 -11.92 1.22 6.25
N THR A 140 -11.35 2.15 5.48
CA THR A 140 -12.09 2.97 4.52
C THR A 140 -12.76 2.10 3.47
N ALA A 141 -12.05 1.16 2.87
CA ALA A 141 -12.60 0.27 1.85
C ALA A 141 -13.73 -0.61 2.41
N VAL A 142 -13.52 -1.23 3.57
CA VAL A 142 -14.54 -2.04 4.26
C VAL A 142 -15.78 -1.20 4.54
N ARG A 143 -15.62 0.05 5.01
CA ARG A 143 -16.74 0.96 5.28
C ARG A 143 -17.51 1.27 4.00
N CYS A 144 -16.82 1.69 2.94
CA CYS A 144 -17.43 2.04 1.66
C CYS A 144 -18.21 0.86 1.06
N LEU A 145 -17.62 -0.34 1.06
CA LEU A 145 -18.30 -1.56 0.59
C LEU A 145 -19.57 -1.86 1.40
N ARG A 146 -19.49 -1.78 2.73
CA ARG A 146 -20.65 -1.99 3.61
C ARG A 146 -21.76 -0.98 3.40
N GLU A 147 -21.42 0.30 3.25
CA GLU A 147 -22.39 1.38 2.98
C GLU A 147 -23.10 1.17 1.62
N ALA A 148 -22.42 0.56 0.65
CA ALA A 148 -22.98 0.19 -0.64
C ALA A 148 -23.78 -1.13 -0.66
N GLY A 149 -23.85 -1.83 0.49
CA GLY A 149 -24.52 -3.12 0.63
C GLY A 149 -23.72 -4.31 0.06
N ILE A 150 -22.41 -4.15 -0.15
CA ILE A 150 -21.53 -5.20 -0.68
C ILE A 150 -20.87 -5.92 0.48
N SER A 151 -21.17 -7.22 0.59
CA SER A 151 -20.61 -8.09 1.63
C SER A 151 -19.19 -8.52 1.29
N LEU A 152 -18.31 -8.43 2.27
CA LEU A 152 -16.99 -9.05 2.20
C LEU A 152 -17.16 -10.56 2.28
N TYR A 153 -16.46 -11.27 1.42
CA TYR A 153 -16.44 -12.71 1.35
C TYR A 153 -15.23 -13.24 2.10
N GLU A 154 -15.47 -14.04 3.14
CA GLU A 154 -14.44 -14.89 3.73
C GLU A 154 -14.57 -16.28 3.10
N PRO A 155 -13.58 -16.74 2.32
CA PRO A 155 -13.58 -18.12 1.88
C PRO A 155 -13.59 -18.99 3.13
N MET A 156 -14.54 -19.92 3.25
CA MET A 156 -14.47 -20.94 4.30
C MET A 156 -13.08 -21.58 4.21
N GLN A 157 -12.31 -21.45 5.28
CA GLN A 157 -11.09 -22.24 5.43
C GLN A 157 -11.54 -23.69 5.34
N GLY A 158 -11.21 -24.36 4.23
CA GLY A 158 -11.41 -25.79 4.13
C GLY A 158 -10.72 -26.47 5.31
N PRO A 159 -11.17 -27.67 5.73
CA PRO A 159 -10.48 -28.40 6.77
C PRO A 159 -8.99 -28.52 6.40
N PRO A 160 -8.06 -28.38 7.36
CA PRO A 160 -6.65 -28.57 7.10
C PRO A 160 -6.46 -29.95 6.46
N SER A 161 -5.82 -29.97 5.29
CA SER A 161 -5.43 -31.18 4.56
C SER A 161 -4.52 -32.07 5.40
#